data_AF-A0A1H9N693-F1
#
_entry.id   AF-A0A1H9N693-F1
#
_cell.length_a   1.000
_cell.length_b   1.000
_cell.length_c   1.000
_cell.angle_alpha   90.00
_cell.angle_beta   90.00
_cell.angle_gamma   90.00
#
_symmetry.space_group_name_H-M   'P 1'
#
loop_
_entity.id
_entity.type
_entity.pdbx_description
1 polymer ?
#
loop_
_entity_poly.entity_id
_entity_poly.type
_entity_poly.pdbx_seq_one_letter_code
_entity_poly.pdbx_strand_id
1 'polypeptide(L)'
;MTRKIKFIILIVFIASIVTYLDWKISTDLDFHSGKDGGLFYTFESILLLGSLFFVVMAKIKRILFIFLGFFGSLFCSIVVYLVLGFSNLIDNLPFHIISCLSFIALFFYLEKLFTKSPTTAKTQ
;
A
#
# COMPACT_ATOMS: atom_id res chain seq x y z
N MET A 1 -8.92 5.83 20.78
CA MET A 1 -7.60 5.78 20.12
C MET A 1 -7.51 6.89 19.07
N THR A 2 -6.56 7.82 19.22
CA THR A 2 -6.36 8.92 18.28
C THR A 2 -5.86 8.42 16.92
N ARG A 3 -6.24 9.11 15.83
CA ARG A 3 -5.87 8.75 14.45
C ARG A 3 -4.35 8.60 14.26
N LYS A 4 -3.56 9.42 14.98
CA LYS A 4 -2.09 9.34 15.00
C LYS A 4 -1.59 7.98 15.53
N ILE A 5 -2.19 7.48 16.61
CA ILE A 5 -1.81 6.18 17.18
C ILE A 5 -2.19 5.06 16.19
N LYS A 6 -3.37 5.12 15.56
CA LYS A 6 -3.76 4.13 14.53
C LYS A 6 -2.75 4.08 13.39
N PHE A 7 -2.30 5.24 12.92
CA PHE A 7 -1.30 5.34 11.86
C PHE A 7 0.05 4.74 12.29
N ILE A 8 0.52 5.05 13.50
CA ILE A 8 1.78 4.49 14.03
C ILE A 8 1.71 2.96 14.14
N ILE A 9 0.62 2.43 14.74
CA ILE A 9 0.44 0.97 14.85
C ILE A 9 0.43 0.33 13.46
N LEU A 10 -0.21 0.98 12.49
CA LEU A 10 -0.30 0.44 11.14
C LEU A 10 1.04 0.47 10.41
N ILE A 11 1.87 1.50 10.62
CA ILE A 11 3.25 1.53 10.10
C ILE A 11 4.07 0.39 10.71
N VAL A 12 4.01 0.21 12.03
CA VAL A 12 4.74 -0.87 12.72
C VAL A 12 4.27 -2.24 12.20
N PHE A 13 2.96 -2.41 12.04
CA PHE A 13 2.39 -3.63 11.48
C PHE A 13 2.85 -3.88 10.03
N ILE A 14 2.83 -2.85 9.18
CA ILE A 14 3.35 -2.94 7.81
C ILE A 14 4.82 -3.35 7.83
N ALA A 15 5.67 -2.65 8.60
CA ALA A 15 7.08 -2.95 8.71
C ALA A 15 7.33 -4.40 9.17
N SER A 16 6.60 -4.89 10.17
CA SER A 16 6.73 -6.28 10.63
C SER A 16 6.35 -7.31 9.55
N ILE A 17 5.32 -7.04 8.75
CA ILE A 17 4.93 -7.91 7.63
C ILE A 17 5.99 -7.89 6.53
N VAL A 18 6.50 -6.70 6.17
CA VAL A 18 7.57 -6.56 5.17
C VAL A 18 8.80 -7.36 5.59
N THR A 19 9.27 -7.17 6.83
CA THR A 19 10.43 -7.90 7.35
C THR A 19 10.20 -9.40 7.39
N TYR A 20 9.00 -9.85 7.80
CA TYR A 20 8.66 -11.27 7.82
C TYR A 20 8.66 -11.88 6.41
N LEU A 21 8.04 -11.20 5.44
CA LEU A 21 7.98 -11.67 4.06
C LEU A 21 9.37 -11.71 3.43
N ASP A 22 10.20 -10.68 3.63
CA ASP A 22 11.58 -10.64 3.13
C ASP A 22 12.46 -11.74 3.73
N TRP A 23 12.33 -11.97 5.05
CA TRP A 23 12.98 -13.10 5.71
C TRP A 23 12.50 -14.44 5.16
N LYS A 24 11.19 -14.59 4.95
CA LYS A 24 10.64 -15.85 4.43
C LYS A 24 11.01 -16.07 2.97
N ILE A 25 11.05 -15.01 2.15
CA ILE A 25 11.53 -15.00 0.76
C ILE A 25 13.04 -15.27 0.64
N SER A 26 13.81 -15.12 1.72
CA SER A 26 15.25 -15.41 1.70
C SER A 26 15.61 -16.79 2.27
N THR A 27 14.73 -17.41 3.04
CA THR A 27 15.05 -18.63 3.81
C THR A 27 14.32 -19.90 3.39
N ASP A 28 13.14 -19.79 2.78
CA ASP A 28 12.26 -20.94 2.52
C ASP A 28 12.07 -21.15 1.01
N LEU A 29 12.97 -21.91 0.36
CA LEU A 29 12.92 -22.13 -1.09
C LEU A 29 11.56 -22.64 -1.58
N ASP A 30 10.76 -23.36 -0.78
CA ASP A 30 9.43 -23.82 -1.17
C ASP A 30 8.37 -22.69 -1.17
N PHE A 31 8.63 -21.59 -0.48
CA PHE A 31 7.77 -20.42 -0.43
C PHE A 31 7.86 -19.54 -1.69
N HIS A 32 8.92 -19.69 -2.50
CA HIS A 32 9.16 -18.91 -3.73
C HIS A 32 9.80 -19.74 -4.85
N SER A 33 9.84 -21.07 -4.72
CA SER A 33 10.29 -21.95 -5.80
C SER A 33 9.30 -21.89 -6.96
N GLY A 34 9.70 -21.16 -8.00
CA GLY A 34 9.44 -21.63 -9.35
C GLY A 34 9.00 -20.62 -10.40
N LYS A 35 8.67 -19.35 -10.08
CA LYS A 35 8.22 -18.44 -11.16
C LYS A 35 8.78 -17.02 -11.21
N ASP A 36 9.09 -16.35 -10.09
CA ASP A 36 9.33 -14.90 -10.14
C ASP A 36 10.19 -14.28 -9.00
N GLY A 37 10.86 -15.08 -8.18
CA GLY A 37 11.71 -14.55 -7.09
C GLY A 37 10.94 -13.94 -5.91
N GLY A 38 9.65 -14.32 -5.74
CA GLY A 38 8.80 -13.81 -4.66
C GLY A 38 8.07 -12.51 -5.00
N LEU A 39 8.14 -12.06 -6.25
CA LEU A 39 7.55 -10.81 -6.72
C LEU A 39 6.01 -10.82 -6.64
N PHE A 40 5.35 -11.93 -6.97
CA PHE A 40 3.89 -12.04 -6.89
C PHE A 40 3.39 -11.94 -5.44
N TYR A 41 4.01 -12.67 -4.51
CA TYR A 41 3.71 -12.56 -3.07
C TYR A 41 3.95 -11.14 -2.56
N THR A 42 4.97 -10.49 -3.11
CA THR A 42 5.32 -9.12 -2.80
C THR A 42 4.25 -8.13 -3.32
N PHE A 43 3.69 -8.35 -4.51
CA PHE A 43 2.55 -7.58 -4.98
C PHE A 43 1.29 -7.82 -4.13
N GLU A 44 0.98 -9.08 -3.83
CA GLU A 44 -0.19 -9.46 -3.04
C GLU A 44 -0.17 -8.83 -1.64
N SER A 45 0.98 -8.84 -0.96
CA SER A 45 1.13 -8.20 0.34
C SER A 45 0.90 -6.69 0.26
N ILE A 46 1.44 -6.00 -0.75
CA ILE A 46 1.23 -4.56 -0.97
C ILE A 46 -0.26 -4.26 -1.20
N LEU A 47 -0.98 -5.10 -1.95
CA LEU A 47 -2.41 -4.95 -2.19
C LEU A 47 -3.23 -5.10 -0.90
N LEU A 48 -2.92 -6.10 -0.09
CA LEU A 48 -3.56 -6.33 1.20
C LEU A 48 -3.27 -5.17 2.16
N LEU A 49 -2.02 -4.73 2.25
CA LEU A 49 -1.58 -3.62 3.11
C LEU A 49 -2.24 -2.30 2.70
N GLY A 50 -2.29 -2.00 1.40
CA GLY A 50 -2.96 -0.81 0.87
C GLY A 50 -4.46 -0.81 1.17
N SER A 51 -5.12 -1.95 0.99
CA SER A 51 -6.54 -2.11 1.29
C SER A 51 -6.82 -1.90 2.78
N LEU A 52 -6.05 -2.54 3.67
CA LEU A 52 -6.16 -2.39 5.12
C LEU A 52 -5.87 -0.96 5.57
N PHE A 53 -4.84 -0.33 5.01
CA PHE A 53 -4.48 1.05 5.30
C PHE A 53 -5.66 1.99 5.04
N PHE A 54 -6.24 1.91 3.85
CA PHE A 54 -7.35 2.77 3.45
C PHE A 54 -8.59 2.54 4.32
N VAL A 55 -8.88 1.30 4.72
CA VAL A 55 -9.99 0.97 5.65
C VAL A 55 -9.81 1.58 7.03
N VAL A 56 -8.63 1.39 7.62
CA VAL A 56 -8.36 1.79 9.01
C VAL A 56 -8.32 3.30 9.12
N MET A 57 -7.82 3.98 8.09
CA MET A 57 -7.66 5.43 8.07
C MET A 57 -8.91 6.18 7.60
N ALA A 58 -9.79 5.55 6.80
CA ALA A 58 -11.02 6.17 6.34
C ALA A 58 -12.03 6.38 7.48
N LYS A 59 -12.52 7.62 7.61
CA LYS A 59 -13.55 7.97 8.59
C LYS A 59 -14.97 7.60 8.12
N ILE A 60 -15.24 7.65 6.82
CA ILE A 60 -16.56 7.47 6.20
C ILE A 60 -16.41 6.64 4.91
N LYS A 61 -17.47 5.93 4.47
CA LYS A 61 -17.49 5.10 3.23
C LYS A 61 -16.34 4.07 3.16
N ARG A 62 -16.11 3.32 4.24
CA ARG A 62 -14.99 2.36 4.36
C ARG A 62 -14.90 1.36 3.20
N ILE A 63 -16.04 0.87 2.70
CA ILE A 63 -16.09 -0.08 1.57
C ILE A 63 -15.53 0.55 0.29
N LEU A 64 -15.89 1.78 -0.02
CA LEU A 64 -15.32 2.51 -1.17
C LEU A 64 -13.80 2.67 -1.03
N PHE A 65 -13.33 2.94 0.19
CA PHE A 65 -11.91 3.05 0.50
C PHE A 65 -11.17 1.71 0.41
N ILE A 66 -11.82 0.55 0.61
CA ILE A 66 -11.22 -0.77 0.32
C ILE A 66 -10.87 -0.84 -1.17
N PHE A 67 -11.84 -0.59 -2.04
CA PHE A 67 -11.62 -0.65 -3.48
C PHE A 67 -10.59 0.37 -3.94
N LEU A 68 -10.65 1.61 -3.43
CA LEU A 68 -9.62 2.61 -3.71
C LEU A 68 -8.24 2.20 -3.20
N GLY A 69 -8.15 1.58 -2.03
CA GLY A 69 -6.89 1.08 -1.47
C GLY A 69 -6.32 -0.05 -2.32
N PHE A 70 -7.16 -0.99 -2.74
CA PHE A 70 -6.77 -2.10 -3.61
C PHE A 70 -6.28 -1.62 -4.98
N PHE A 71 -7.11 -0.88 -5.72
CA PHE A 71 -6.73 -0.40 -7.06
C PHE A 71 -5.61 0.65 -7.01
N GLY A 72 -5.58 1.49 -5.96
CA GLY A 72 -4.52 2.45 -5.75
C GLY A 72 -3.18 1.79 -5.46
N SER A 73 -3.14 0.78 -4.59
CA SER A 73 -1.92 0.01 -4.32
C SER A 73 -1.48 -0.82 -5.52
N LEU A 74 -2.41 -1.37 -6.32
CA LEU A 74 -2.10 -2.04 -7.58
C LEU A 74 -1.43 -1.08 -8.58
N PHE A 75 -2.03 0.07 -8.80
CA PHE A 75 -1.48 1.07 -9.72
C PHE A 75 -0.12 1.58 -9.24
N CYS A 76 0.00 1.92 -7.95
CA CYS A 76 1.25 2.34 -7.35
C CYS A 76 2.35 1.30 -7.48
N SER A 77 2.08 0.03 -7.16
CA SER A 77 3.07 -1.04 -7.25
C SER A 77 3.50 -1.30 -8.70
N ILE A 78 2.60 -1.25 -9.68
CA ILE A 78 2.98 -1.34 -11.11
C ILE A 78 3.90 -0.18 -11.51
N VAL A 79 3.56 1.06 -11.13
CA VAL A 79 4.39 2.24 -11.46
C VAL A 79 5.77 2.14 -10.80
N VAL A 80 5.82 1.78 -9.52
CA VAL A 80 7.09 1.63 -8.79
C VAL A 80 7.93 0.50 -9.39
N TYR A 81 7.30 -0.61 -9.78
CA TYR A 81 7.98 -1.73 -10.45
C TYR A 81 8.62 -1.28 -11.76
N LEU A 82 7.89 -0.55 -12.61
CA LEU A 82 8.43 -0.02 -13.86
C LEU A 82 9.60 0.93 -13.60
N VAL A 83 9.47 1.87 -12.66
CA VAL A 83 10.52 2.86 -12.34
C VAL A 83 11.79 2.19 -11.81
N LEU A 84 11.66 1.24 -10.88
CA LEU A 84 12.80 0.50 -10.34
C LEU A 84 13.41 -0.45 -11.37
N GLY A 85 12.58 -1.03 -12.26
CA GLY A 85 13.04 -1.83 -13.39
C GLY A 85 13.87 -1.05 -14.39
N PHE A 86 13.45 0.16 -14.74
CA PHE A 86 14.27 1.06 -15.57
C PHE A 86 15.59 1.47 -14.91
N SER A 87 15.66 1.42 -13.58
CA SER A 87 16.84 1.82 -12.81
C SER A 87 17.75 0.63 -12.43
N ASN A 88 17.44 -0.60 -12.85
CA ASN A 88 18.11 -1.84 -12.42
C ASN A 88 18.21 -1.98 -10.88
N LEU A 89 17.22 -1.46 -10.14
CA LEU A 89 17.15 -1.50 -8.67
C LEU A 89 15.99 -2.39 -8.19
N ILE A 90 15.65 -3.43 -8.95
CA ILE A 90 14.60 -4.38 -8.55
C ILE A 90 15.17 -5.29 -7.45
N ASP A 91 15.05 -4.81 -6.23
CA ASP A 91 15.16 -5.61 -5.00
C ASP A 91 13.83 -5.56 -4.26
N ASN A 92 13.49 -6.66 -3.58
CA ASN A 92 12.19 -6.83 -2.90
C ASN A 92 11.94 -5.75 -1.84
N LEU A 93 12.95 -5.43 -1.03
CA LEU A 93 12.83 -4.47 0.07
C LEU A 93 12.63 -3.02 -0.41
N PRO A 94 13.47 -2.44 -1.31
CA PRO A 94 13.22 -1.12 -1.90
C PRO A 94 11.86 -1.02 -2.60
N PHE A 95 11.48 -2.06 -3.35
CA PHE A 95 10.18 -2.12 -4.02
C PHE A 95 9.02 -2.04 -3.02
N HIS A 96 9.08 -2.81 -1.92
CA HIS A 96 8.09 -2.77 -0.85
C HIS A 96 7.97 -1.38 -0.20
N ILE A 97 9.11 -0.80 0.19
CA ILE A 97 9.14 0.48 0.90
C ILE A 97 8.57 1.59 0.03
N ILE A 98 9.03 1.70 -1.22
CA ILE A 98 8.60 2.77 -2.14
C ILE A 98 7.12 2.58 -2.49
N SER A 99 6.67 1.35 -2.73
CA SER A 99 5.25 1.06 -2.95
C SER A 99 4.40 1.44 -1.75
N CYS A 100 4.85 1.15 -0.52
CA CYS A 100 4.16 1.56 0.70
C CYS A 100 4.03 3.07 0.83
N LEU A 101 5.14 3.80 0.65
CA LEU A 101 5.14 5.26 0.70
C LEU A 101 4.22 5.87 -0.35
N SER A 102 4.21 5.30 -1.56
CA SER A 102 3.39 5.80 -2.66
C SER A 102 1.89 5.68 -2.40
N PHE A 103 1.40 4.54 -1.88
CA PHE A 103 -0.03 4.42 -1.58
C PHE A 103 -0.44 5.24 -0.34
N ILE A 104 0.47 5.44 0.63
CA ILE A 104 0.22 6.33 1.78
C ILE A 104 0.04 7.76 1.28
N ALA A 105 0.92 8.23 0.38
CA ALA A 105 0.81 9.55 -0.24
C ALA A 105 -0.50 9.69 -1.03
N LEU A 106 -0.85 8.67 -1.82
CA LEU A 106 -2.10 8.61 -2.58
C LEU A 106 -3.32 8.70 -1.67
N PHE A 107 -3.33 8.00 -0.53
CA PHE A 107 -4.42 8.08 0.44
C PHE A 107 -4.65 9.51 0.92
N PHE A 108 -3.59 10.19 1.39
CA PHE A 108 -3.74 11.55 1.92
C PHE A 108 -4.15 12.55 0.84
N TYR A 109 -3.69 12.34 -0.40
CA TYR A 109 -4.14 13.13 -1.54
C TYR A 109 -5.64 12.96 -1.81
N LEU A 110 -6.12 11.72 -1.90
CA LEU A 110 -7.53 11.41 -2.12
C LEU A 110 -8.41 11.86 -0.96
N GLU A 111 -7.98 11.62 0.28
CA GLU A 111 -8.69 12.10 1.46
C GLU A 111 -8.86 13.62 1.39
N LYS A 112 -7.80 14.37 1.04
CA LYS A 112 -7.90 15.83 0.88
C LYS A 112 -8.90 16.24 -0.21
N LEU A 113 -8.95 15.54 -1.34
CA LEU A 113 -9.92 15.81 -2.41
C LEU A 113 -11.37 15.55 -1.95
N PHE A 114 -11.62 14.39 -1.33
CA PHE A 114 -12.96 14.04 -0.85
C PHE A 114 -13.42 14.90 0.34
N THR A 115 -12.49 15.35 1.18
CA THR A 115 -12.82 16.21 2.33
C THR A 115 -12.99 17.68 1.94
N LYS A 116 -12.39 18.12 0.82
CA LYS A 116 -12.63 19.45 0.22
C LYS A 116 -13.92 19.53 -0.60
N SER A 117 -14.63 18.43 -0.79
CA SER A 117 -15.94 18.41 -1.43
C SER A 117 -17.11 18.51 -0.44
N PRO A 118 -17.27 19.64 0.28
CA PRO A 118 -18.59 20.05 0.72
C PRO A 118 -18.93 21.45 0.18
N THR A 119 -20.07 21.54 -0.52
CA THR A 119 -20.81 22.78 -0.82
C THR A 119 -20.23 23.80 -1.83
N THR A 120 -20.38 23.51 -3.13
CA THR A 120 -20.82 24.51 -4.14
C THR A 120 -22.24 24.22 -4.63
N ALA A 121 -23.06 23.61 -3.77
CA ALA A 121 -24.48 23.41 -4.00
C ALA A 121 -25.26 23.92 -2.78
N LYS A 122 -25.22 25.24 -2.57
CA LYS A 122 -26.30 25.95 -1.89
C LYS A 122 -26.68 27.13 -2.78
N THR A 123 -27.75 26.88 -3.55
CA THR A 123 -28.85 27.81 -3.90
C THR A 123 -28.46 29.23 -4.33
N GLN A 124 -28.66 29.46 -5.63
CA GLN A 124 -29.15 30.74 -6.17
C GLN A 124 -30.39 31.22 -5.39
#